data_AF-Q04HQ1-F1
#
_entry.id   AF-Q04HQ1-F1
#
_cell.length_a   1.000
_cell.length_b   1.000
_cell.length_c   1.000
_cell.angle_alpha   90.00
_cell.angle_beta   90.00
_cell.angle_gamma   90.00
#
_symmetry.space_group_name_H-M   'P 1'
#
loop_
_entity.id
_entity.type
_entity.pdbx_description
1 polymer ?
#
loop_
_entity_poly.entity_id
_entity_poly.type
_entity_poly.pdbx_seq_one_letter_code
_entity_poly.pdbx_strand_id
1 'polypeptide(L)'
;MLKNNLKKLLFPIISLFVVLLLIASSFTSIVDLYRPPIKDSVMKSQIPKNKKVTVNLSQTEFKEQAEEAINSWNSDLHRKLFIITQNQHPTIIIADLSNEQINKLSKDADYGEHILGVTTGGAIYMNAGFLSKSNNQGLIVPVFEHELGHVIGLKHINGDALMNSSIQTTSFITRYDIKVAKYILKKIH
;
A
#
# COMPACT_ATOMS: atom_id res chain seq x y z
N MET A 1 -57.90 9.77 -5.12
CA MET A 1 -56.91 10.53 -5.93
C MET A 1 -55.47 10.53 -5.39
N LEU A 2 -55.18 10.12 -4.14
CA LEU A 2 -53.80 10.14 -3.59
C LEU A 2 -52.81 9.15 -4.25
N LYS A 3 -53.28 7.98 -4.72
CA LYS A 3 -52.44 6.88 -5.23
C LYS A 3 -51.73 7.17 -6.56
N ASN A 4 -52.29 8.05 -7.40
CA ASN A 4 -51.70 8.40 -8.70
C ASN A 4 -50.60 9.46 -8.61
N ASN A 5 -50.65 10.34 -7.61
CA ASN A 5 -49.63 11.37 -7.41
C ASN A 5 -48.33 10.80 -6.82
N LEU A 6 -48.43 9.76 -5.96
CA LEU A 6 -47.26 9.08 -5.41
C LEU A 6 -46.46 8.35 -6.52
N LYS A 7 -47.14 7.66 -7.44
CA LYS A 7 -46.49 6.99 -8.59
C LYS A 7 -45.80 7.97 -9.54
N LYS A 8 -46.40 9.15 -9.79
CA LYS A 8 -45.82 10.21 -10.63
C LYS A 8 -44.55 10.83 -10.03
N LEU A 9 -44.44 10.85 -8.69
CA LEU A 9 -43.25 11.37 -8.00
C LEU A 9 -42.16 10.30 -7.82
N LEU A 10 -42.54 9.04 -7.59
CA LEU A 10 -41.61 7.93 -7.36
C LEU A 10 -40.84 7.52 -8.63
N PHE A 11 -41.48 7.56 -9.80
CA PHE A 11 -40.83 7.19 -11.06
C PHE A 11 -39.59 8.04 -11.41
N PRO A 12 -39.63 9.38 -11.35
CA PRO A 12 -38.45 10.20 -11.62
C PRO A 12 -37.36 10.05 -10.55
N ILE A 13 -37.73 9.81 -9.29
CA ILE A 13 -36.76 9.57 -8.20
C ILE A 13 -36.04 8.24 -8.41
N ILE A 14 -36.76 7.16 -8.71
CA ILE A 14 -36.18 5.84 -8.99
C ILE A 14 -35.31 5.91 -10.25
N SER A 15 -35.78 6.60 -11.30
CA SER A 15 -35.00 6.79 -12.54
C SER A 15 -33.70 7.57 -12.28
N LEU A 16 -33.74 8.64 -11.49
CA LEU A 16 -32.55 9.40 -11.09
C LEU A 16 -31.59 8.52 -10.28
N PHE A 17 -32.10 7.70 -9.37
CA PHE A 17 -31.29 6.77 -8.57
C PHE A 17 -30.61 5.70 -9.44
N VAL A 18 -31.33 5.17 -10.44
CA VAL A 18 -30.78 4.21 -11.41
C VAL A 18 -29.71 4.87 -12.29
N VAL A 19 -29.92 6.11 -12.75
CA VAL A 19 -28.93 6.87 -13.51
C VAL A 19 -27.68 7.14 -12.66
N LEU A 20 -27.84 7.54 -11.40
CA LEU A 20 -26.72 7.74 -10.48
C LEU A 20 -25.96 6.44 -10.19
N LEU A 21 -26.66 5.31 -10.03
CA LEU A 21 -26.05 3.99 -9.90
C LEU A 21 -25.28 3.58 -11.17
N LEU A 22 -25.84 3.83 -12.36
CA LEU A 22 -25.17 3.57 -13.63
C LEU A 22 -23.93 4.44 -13.78
N ILE A 23 -23.99 5.73 -13.44
CA ILE A 23 -22.84 6.64 -13.43
C ILE A 23 -21.78 6.19 -12.43
N ALA A 24 -22.17 5.81 -11.21
CA ALA A 24 -21.23 5.30 -10.20
C ALA A 24 -20.58 3.98 -10.65
N SER A 25 -21.35 3.10 -11.31
CA SER A 25 -20.84 1.82 -11.85
C SER A 25 -19.88 2.03 -13.03
N SER A 26 -20.13 3.04 -13.88
CA SER A 26 -19.24 3.37 -14.99
C SER A 26 -17.99 4.11 -14.50
N PHE A 27 -18.09 4.97 -13.49
CA PHE A 27 -16.91 5.57 -12.84
C PHE A 27 -16.01 4.53 -12.17
N THR A 28 -16.57 3.58 -11.42
CA THR A 28 -15.80 2.47 -10.85
C THR A 28 -15.13 1.61 -11.93
N SER A 29 -15.84 1.35 -13.04
CA SER A 29 -15.28 0.64 -14.19
C SER A 29 -14.17 1.41 -14.91
N ILE A 30 -14.27 2.75 -15.02
CA ILE A 30 -13.25 3.61 -15.62
C ILE A 30 -11.99 3.69 -14.74
N VAL A 31 -12.15 3.77 -13.42
CA VAL A 31 -11.02 3.74 -12.47
C VAL A 31 -10.29 2.40 -12.55
N ASP A 32 -11.02 1.28 -12.69
CA ASP A 32 -10.40 -0.03 -12.91
C ASP A 32 -9.74 -0.16 -14.30
N LEU A 33 -10.17 0.62 -15.31
CA LEU A 33 -9.59 0.62 -16.67
C LEU A 33 -8.19 1.25 -16.74
N TYR A 34 -7.85 2.12 -15.79
CA TYR A 34 -6.52 2.76 -15.72
C TYR A 34 -5.49 1.95 -14.92
N ARG A 35 -5.87 0.80 -14.36
CA ARG A 35 -4.95 -0.05 -13.63
C ARG A 35 -4.22 -0.99 -14.59
N PRO A 36 -2.88 -1.09 -14.50
CA PRO A 36 -2.10 -1.98 -15.36
C PRO A 36 -2.52 -3.44 -15.13
N PRO A 37 -2.23 -4.37 -16.06
CA PRO A 37 -2.41 -5.80 -15.80
C PRO A 37 -1.62 -6.26 -14.57
N ILE A 38 -2.17 -7.19 -13.78
CA ILE A 38 -1.53 -7.69 -12.54
C ILE A 38 -0.09 -8.15 -12.77
N LYS A 39 0.20 -8.79 -13.90
CA LYS A 39 1.55 -9.28 -14.22
C LYS A 39 2.56 -8.15 -14.32
N ASP A 40 2.13 -6.97 -14.74
CA ASP A 40 2.99 -5.80 -14.94
C ASP A 40 3.18 -5.03 -13.62
N SER A 41 2.29 -5.25 -12.65
CA SER A 41 2.36 -4.72 -11.29
C SER A 41 3.25 -5.53 -10.33
N VAL A 42 3.99 -6.53 -10.83
CA VAL A 42 4.77 -7.46 -10.00
C VAL A 42 6.26 -7.32 -10.25
N MET A 43 7.03 -7.32 -9.17
CA MET A 43 8.49 -7.47 -9.13
C MET A 43 8.88 -8.73 -8.33
N LYS A 44 10.19 -8.99 -8.24
CA LYS A 44 10.71 -10.09 -7.44
C LYS A 44 10.36 -9.88 -5.97
N SER A 45 9.63 -10.83 -5.39
CA SER A 45 9.33 -10.85 -3.95
C SER A 45 10.60 -11.03 -3.12
N GLN A 46 10.68 -10.33 -2.00
CA GLN A 46 11.73 -10.54 -1.00
C GLN A 46 11.35 -11.62 0.02
N ILE A 47 10.11 -12.11 -0.04
CA ILE A 47 9.60 -13.14 0.86
C ILE A 47 10.15 -14.50 0.42
N PRO A 48 10.85 -15.24 1.31
CA PRO A 48 11.32 -16.57 0.97
C PRO A 48 10.14 -17.52 0.72
N LYS A 49 10.31 -18.44 -0.24
CA LYS A 49 9.27 -19.42 -0.59
C LYS A 49 8.80 -20.20 0.64
N ASN A 50 7.49 -20.32 0.81
CA ASN A 50 6.81 -21.01 1.92
C ASN A 50 7.17 -20.48 3.32
N LYS A 51 7.58 -19.21 3.45
CA LYS A 51 7.95 -18.61 4.74
C LYS A 51 7.20 -17.30 5.02
N LYS A 52 7.04 -17.00 6.30
CA LYS A 52 6.59 -15.69 6.78
C LYS A 52 7.77 -14.72 6.79
N VAL A 53 7.46 -13.43 6.80
CA VAL A 53 8.46 -12.35 6.90
C VAL A 53 8.64 -12.01 8.37
N THR A 54 9.85 -12.17 8.88
CA THR A 54 10.22 -11.66 10.20
C THR A 54 10.77 -10.25 10.07
N VAL A 55 10.26 -9.32 10.88
CA VAL A 55 10.56 -7.89 10.80
C VAL A 55 11.22 -7.45 12.10
N ASN A 56 12.39 -6.82 12.02
CA ASN A 56 13.04 -6.22 13.18
C ASN A 56 12.91 -4.70 13.12
N LEU A 57 12.32 -4.12 14.18
CA LEU A 57 12.03 -2.68 14.31
C LEU A 57 13.02 -1.97 15.26
N SER A 58 14.09 -2.64 15.69
CA SER A 58 15.01 -2.10 16.70
C SER A 58 15.77 -0.85 16.24
N GLN A 59 15.87 -0.62 14.93
CA GLN A 59 16.65 0.46 14.32
C GLN A 59 15.80 1.62 13.80
N THR A 60 14.50 1.66 14.10
CA THR A 60 13.63 2.79 13.76
C THR A 60 13.04 3.44 15.00
N GLU A 61 12.90 4.76 14.98
CA GLU A 61 12.18 5.57 15.96
C GLU A 61 10.66 5.50 15.77
N PHE A 62 10.20 5.13 14.57
CA PHE A 62 8.78 5.06 14.20
C PHE A 62 8.16 3.67 14.44
N LYS A 63 8.47 3.05 15.57
CA LYS A 63 8.07 1.66 15.85
C LYS A 63 6.55 1.49 15.78
N GLU A 64 5.79 2.34 16.45
CA GLU A 64 4.33 2.24 16.52
C GLU A 64 3.69 2.30 15.14
N GLN A 65 4.16 3.21 14.29
CA GLN A 65 3.67 3.38 12.91
C GLN A 65 4.05 2.20 12.01
N ALA A 66 5.23 1.63 12.21
CA ALA A 66 5.64 0.41 11.50
C ALA A 66 4.79 -0.80 11.93
N GLU A 67 4.47 -0.92 13.22
CA GLU A 67 3.57 -1.96 13.74
C GLU A 67 2.15 -1.81 13.17
N GLU A 68 1.65 -0.58 13.08
CA GLU A 68 0.35 -0.28 12.46
C GLU A 68 0.33 -0.75 10.99
N ALA A 69 1.30 -0.35 10.18
CA ALA A 69 1.40 -0.77 8.77
C ALA A 69 1.51 -2.29 8.60
N ILE A 70 2.29 -2.96 9.46
CA ILE A 70 2.38 -4.44 9.51
C ILE A 70 1.01 -5.06 9.79
N ASN A 71 0.25 -4.48 10.73
CA ASN A 71 -1.06 -4.95 11.11
C ASN A 71 -2.09 -4.72 9.99
N SER A 72 -2.05 -3.58 9.29
CA SER A 72 -2.89 -3.29 8.11
C SER A 72 -2.75 -4.39 7.06
N TRP A 73 -1.52 -4.68 6.62
CA TRP A 73 -1.27 -5.72 5.62
C TRP A 73 -1.72 -7.11 6.08
N ASN A 74 -1.44 -7.46 7.34
CA ASN A 74 -1.85 -8.75 7.89
C ASN A 74 -3.39 -8.89 7.95
N SER A 75 -4.07 -7.81 8.32
CA SER A 75 -5.53 -7.73 8.39
C SER A 75 -6.16 -7.87 7.00
N ASP A 76 -5.72 -7.06 6.03
CA ASP A 76 -6.30 -6.99 4.69
C ASP A 76 -6.04 -8.24 3.85
N LEU A 77 -4.91 -8.92 4.10
CA LEU A 77 -4.62 -10.23 3.52
C LEU A 77 -5.31 -11.38 4.25
N HIS A 78 -5.91 -11.11 5.41
CA HIS A 78 -6.45 -12.11 6.34
C HIS A 78 -5.43 -13.21 6.67
N ARG A 79 -4.17 -12.81 6.88
CA ARG A 79 -3.05 -13.72 7.12
C ARG A 79 -1.95 -13.02 7.94
N LYS A 80 -1.39 -13.71 8.93
CA LYS A 80 -0.15 -13.29 9.61
C LYS A 80 1.07 -13.51 8.70
N LEU A 81 1.27 -12.62 7.73
CA LEU A 81 2.37 -12.63 6.77
C LEU A 81 3.64 -12.04 7.39
N PHE A 82 3.52 -10.87 8.00
CA PHE A 82 4.59 -10.16 8.69
C PHE A 82 4.54 -10.44 10.19
N ILE A 83 5.69 -10.72 10.80
CA ILE A 83 5.84 -11.01 12.22
C ILE A 83 6.98 -10.19 12.79
N ILE A 84 6.69 -9.34 13.77
CA ILE A 84 7.71 -8.58 14.49
C ILE A 84 8.57 -9.54 15.32
N THR A 85 9.88 -9.34 15.27
CA THR A 85 10.86 -10.14 15.99
C THR A 85 12.02 -9.31 16.51
N GLN A 86 12.70 -9.82 17.54
CA GLN A 86 13.98 -9.32 18.03
C GLN A 86 15.15 -10.22 17.59
N ASN A 87 14.92 -11.17 16.68
CA ASN A 87 15.96 -12.06 16.17
C ASN A 87 17.09 -11.26 15.50
N GLN A 88 18.32 -11.77 15.64
CA GLN A 88 19.54 -11.23 15.00
C GLN A 88 19.52 -11.41 13.48
N HIS A 89 18.75 -12.36 12.95
CA HIS A 89 18.61 -12.61 11.52
C HIS A 89 17.14 -12.54 11.07
N PRO A 90 16.52 -11.33 11.07
CA PRO A 90 15.19 -11.14 10.53
C PRO A 90 15.20 -11.23 9.00
N THR A 91 14.01 -11.38 8.40
CA THR A 91 13.84 -11.33 6.94
C THR A 91 14.04 -9.90 6.44
N ILE A 92 13.52 -8.92 7.18
CA ILE A 92 13.71 -7.50 6.92
C ILE A 92 14.07 -6.75 8.21
N ILE A 93 14.92 -5.74 8.09
CA ILE A 93 15.19 -4.75 9.13
C ILE A 93 14.56 -3.42 8.70
N ILE A 94 13.87 -2.75 9.60
CA ILE A 94 13.43 -1.36 9.38
C ILE A 94 14.39 -0.44 10.12
N ALA A 95 15.00 0.47 9.38
CA ALA A 95 16.03 1.37 9.91
C ALA A 95 15.83 2.80 9.41
N ASP A 96 16.22 3.76 10.24
CA ASP A 96 16.17 5.18 9.90
C ASP A 96 17.50 5.66 9.33
N LEU A 97 17.41 6.47 8.28
CA LEU A 97 18.55 7.12 7.64
C LEU A 97 18.33 8.63 7.55
N SER A 98 19.44 9.37 7.43
CA SER A 98 19.41 10.80 7.17
C SER A 98 18.94 11.11 5.73
N ASN A 99 18.49 12.34 5.51
CA ASN A 99 18.15 12.84 4.17
C ASN A 99 19.28 12.62 3.16
N GLU A 100 20.53 12.87 3.56
CA GLU A 100 21.70 12.71 2.69
C GLU A 100 21.94 11.24 2.33
N GLN A 101 21.82 10.34 3.32
CA GLN A 101 21.98 8.90 3.12
C GLN A 101 20.90 8.33 2.19
N ILE A 102 19.64 8.73 2.39
CA ILE A 102 18.53 8.34 1.50
C ILE A 102 18.76 8.88 0.09
N ASN A 103 19.07 10.16 -0.07
CA ASN A 103 19.32 10.76 -1.39
C ASN A 103 20.48 10.10 -2.14
N LYS A 104 21.45 9.53 -1.42
CA LYS A 104 22.55 8.77 -2.03
C LYS A 104 22.07 7.38 -2.45
N LEU A 105 21.35 6.67 -1.57
CA LEU A 105 20.78 5.36 -1.88
C LEU A 105 19.78 5.41 -3.05
N SER A 106 18.95 6.45 -3.08
CA SER A 106 17.96 6.70 -4.13
C SER A 106 18.54 7.17 -5.48
N LYS A 107 19.86 7.21 -5.64
CA LYS A 107 20.52 7.46 -6.94
C LYS A 107 21.15 6.20 -7.51
N ASP A 108 21.28 5.17 -6.68
CA ASP A 108 22.06 3.98 -6.94
C ASP A 108 21.18 2.72 -7.11
N ALA A 109 19.84 2.80 -6.94
CA ALA A 109 18.97 1.61 -6.88
C ALA A 109 17.82 1.59 -7.90
N ASP A 110 17.75 0.50 -8.69
CA ASP A 110 16.70 0.22 -9.68
C ASP A 110 15.31 -0.16 -9.08
N TYR A 111 15.02 0.14 -7.80
CA TYR A 111 13.80 -0.32 -7.10
C TYR A 111 13.25 0.66 -6.05
N GLY A 112 11.92 0.85 -6.07
CA GLY A 112 11.08 1.35 -4.96
C GLY A 112 11.54 2.65 -4.30
N GLU A 113 12.00 3.62 -5.09
CA GLU A 113 12.60 4.83 -4.55
C GLU A 113 11.57 5.92 -4.31
N HIS A 114 11.44 6.34 -3.05
CA HIS A 114 10.83 7.61 -2.67
C HIS A 114 11.79 8.41 -1.80
N ILE A 115 11.68 9.75 -1.85
CA ILE A 115 12.43 10.63 -0.94
C ILE A 115 12.13 10.32 0.55
N LEU A 116 11.08 9.54 0.80
CA LEU A 116 10.57 9.16 2.10
C LEU A 116 11.09 7.79 2.58
N GLY A 117 11.41 6.88 1.66
CA GLY A 117 11.77 5.50 1.97
C GLY A 117 12.38 4.74 0.78
N VAL A 118 13.19 3.72 1.09
CA VAL A 118 13.81 2.83 0.11
C VAL A 118 13.80 1.40 0.64
N THR A 119 13.25 0.47 -0.14
CA THR A 119 13.34 -0.96 0.17
C THR A 119 14.44 -1.65 -0.65
N THR A 120 15.39 -2.27 0.04
CA THR A 120 16.45 -3.12 -0.55
C THR A 120 16.38 -4.53 0.02
N GLY A 121 17.08 -5.49 -0.58
CA GLY A 121 17.04 -6.90 -0.15
C GLY A 121 17.36 -7.06 1.34
N GLY A 122 16.31 -7.24 2.16
CA GLY A 122 16.43 -7.43 3.60
C GLY A 122 16.36 -6.16 4.45
N ALA A 123 16.10 -4.99 3.87
CA ALA A 123 15.96 -3.74 4.63
C ALA A 123 14.94 -2.77 4.03
N ILE A 124 14.21 -2.08 4.91
CA ILE A 124 13.44 -0.88 4.60
C ILE A 124 14.14 0.29 5.30
N TYR A 125 14.57 1.27 4.53
CA TYR A 125 15.20 2.48 5.04
C TYR A 125 14.23 3.65 4.98
N MET A 126 14.04 4.34 6.10
CA MET A 126 13.13 5.48 6.22
C MET A 126 13.91 6.79 6.33
N ASN A 127 13.41 7.85 5.69
CA ASN A 127 14.00 9.18 5.84
C ASN A 127 13.51 9.87 7.11
N ALA A 128 14.11 9.54 8.26
CA ALA A 128 13.69 10.05 9.56
C ALA A 128 13.75 11.58 9.66
N GLY A 129 14.79 12.20 9.09
CA GLY A 129 14.91 13.67 9.12
C GLY A 129 13.82 14.39 8.32
N PHE A 130 13.24 13.73 7.30
CA PHE A 130 12.08 14.26 6.58
C PHE A 130 10.78 13.97 7.32
N LEU A 131 10.60 12.73 7.77
CA LEU A 131 9.35 12.21 8.34
C LEU A 131 9.08 12.72 9.76
N SER A 132 10.12 13.05 10.53
CA SER A 132 10.00 13.64 11.88
C SER A 132 9.44 15.07 11.89
N LYS A 133 9.39 15.75 10.74
CA LYS A 133 8.78 17.08 10.62
C LYS A 133 7.27 16.98 10.87
N SER A 134 6.72 17.91 11.66
CA SER A 134 5.32 17.86 12.11
C SER A 134 4.29 17.76 10.97
N ASN A 135 4.53 18.45 9.86
CA ASN A 135 3.67 18.41 8.67
C ASN A 135 3.72 17.08 7.91
N ASN A 136 4.71 16.22 8.20
CA ASN A 136 4.97 14.97 7.51
C ASN A 136 4.63 13.74 8.34
N GLN A 137 4.27 13.90 9.63
CA GLN A 137 3.97 12.77 10.52
C GLN A 137 2.81 11.89 10.00
N GLY A 138 1.83 12.49 9.32
CA GLY A 138 0.73 11.75 8.69
C GLY A 138 1.14 10.87 7.50
N LEU A 139 2.39 10.96 7.02
CA LEU A 139 2.91 10.14 5.93
C LEU A 139 3.59 8.86 6.42
N ILE A 140 3.95 8.78 7.71
CA ILE A 140 4.81 7.71 8.22
C ILE A 140 4.18 6.32 7.99
N VAL A 141 2.91 6.14 8.39
CA VAL A 141 2.19 4.87 8.22
C VAL A 141 2.01 4.53 6.72
N PRO A 142 1.48 5.43 5.86
CA PRO A 142 1.39 5.15 4.42
C PRO A 142 2.73 4.79 3.76
N VAL A 143 3.84 5.41 4.18
CA VAL A 143 5.17 5.05 3.65
C VAL A 143 5.56 3.65 4.09
N PHE A 144 5.38 3.27 5.35
CA PHE A 144 5.63 1.89 5.77
C PHE A 144 4.76 0.89 5.03
N GLU A 145 3.47 1.17 4.86
CA GLU A 145 2.57 0.31 4.10
C GLU A 145 3.05 0.13 2.65
N HIS A 146 3.49 1.23 2.02
CA HIS A 146 4.03 1.22 0.66
C HIS A 146 5.30 0.34 0.56
N GLU A 147 6.30 0.58 1.42
CA GLU A 147 7.55 -0.16 1.41
C GLU A 147 7.35 -1.66 1.72
N LEU A 148 6.43 -2.00 2.62
CA LEU A 148 6.03 -3.39 2.86
C LEU A 148 5.37 -4.02 1.62
N GLY A 149 4.67 -3.25 0.79
CA GLY A 149 4.19 -3.68 -0.51
C GLY A 149 5.33 -4.10 -1.45
N HIS A 150 6.44 -3.36 -1.46
CA HIS A 150 7.66 -3.75 -2.20
C HIS A 150 8.28 -5.03 -1.66
N VAL A 151 8.28 -5.25 -0.33
CA VAL A 151 8.74 -6.51 0.26
C VAL A 151 7.93 -7.70 -0.24
N ILE A 152 6.59 -7.56 -0.33
CA ILE A 152 5.72 -8.58 -0.93
C ILE A 152 6.07 -8.80 -2.40
N GLY A 153 6.47 -7.76 -3.11
CA GLY A 153 6.87 -7.78 -4.52
C GLY A 153 5.95 -6.98 -5.43
N LEU A 154 5.20 -6.01 -4.89
CA LEU A 154 4.42 -5.08 -5.69
C LEU A 154 5.37 -4.05 -6.31
N LYS A 155 5.18 -3.74 -7.59
CA LYS A 155 5.79 -2.56 -8.24
C LYS A 155 4.96 -1.32 -7.93
N HIS A 156 5.47 -0.15 -8.31
CA HIS A 156 4.62 1.03 -8.37
C HIS A 156 3.42 0.79 -9.28
N ILE A 157 2.25 1.24 -8.84
CA ILE A 157 0.98 1.15 -9.55
C ILE A 157 0.44 2.57 -9.66
N ASN A 158 0.25 3.05 -10.88
CA ASN A 158 -0.32 4.37 -11.12
C ASN A 158 -1.76 4.47 -10.58
N GLY A 159 -2.18 5.68 -10.23
CA GLY A 159 -3.55 5.99 -9.81
C GLY A 159 -3.69 6.22 -8.31
N ASP A 160 -4.82 5.82 -7.73
CA ASP A 160 -5.15 6.00 -6.30
C ASP A 160 -4.60 4.87 -5.40
N ALA A 161 -3.76 4.00 -5.93
CA ALA A 161 -3.20 2.86 -5.21
C ALA A 161 -2.21 3.30 -4.13
N LEU A 162 -2.10 2.52 -3.04
CA LEU A 162 -1.04 2.68 -2.05
C LEU A 162 0.34 2.70 -2.72
N MET A 163 0.51 1.82 -3.71
CA MET A 163 1.74 1.67 -4.47
C MET A 163 1.96 2.77 -5.51
N ASN A 164 1.21 3.86 -5.51
CA ASN A 164 1.55 5.01 -6.35
C ASN A 164 2.91 5.58 -5.92
N SER A 165 3.73 5.99 -6.90
CA SER A 165 5.04 6.58 -6.63
C SER A 165 5.01 7.94 -5.92
N SER A 166 3.82 8.51 -5.73
CA SER A 166 3.58 9.76 -5.02
C SER A 166 2.70 9.49 -3.81
N ILE A 167 3.34 9.16 -2.69
CA ILE A 167 2.66 8.84 -1.43
C ILE A 167 2.01 10.10 -0.85
N GLN A 168 0.76 9.94 -0.42
CA GLN A 168 -0.04 10.99 0.21
C GLN A 168 -0.52 10.50 1.58
N THR A 169 -0.91 11.43 2.46
CA THR A 169 -1.49 11.08 3.77
C THR A 169 -2.84 10.36 3.64
N THR A 170 -3.45 10.41 2.46
CA THR A 170 -4.69 9.72 2.11
C THR A 170 -4.46 8.41 1.35
N SER A 171 -3.21 7.98 1.16
CA SER A 171 -2.89 6.69 0.57
C SER A 171 -3.22 5.57 1.57
N PHE A 172 -3.83 4.48 1.09
CA PHE A 172 -4.19 3.30 1.88
C PHE A 172 -4.14 2.05 1.00
N ILE A 173 -3.96 0.86 1.62
CA ILE A 173 -3.99 -0.43 0.92
C ILE A 173 -5.31 -0.60 0.14
N THR A 174 -5.25 -0.56 -1.19
CA THR A 174 -6.45 -0.69 -2.02
C THR A 174 -6.80 -2.14 -2.30
N ARG A 175 -8.03 -2.37 -2.78
CA ARG A 175 -8.45 -3.69 -3.28
C ARG A 175 -7.55 -4.22 -4.39
N TYR A 176 -6.98 -3.33 -5.21
CA TYR A 176 -6.08 -3.74 -6.28
C TYR A 176 -4.72 -4.16 -5.75
N ASP A 177 -4.17 -3.44 -4.77
CA ASP A 177 -2.93 -3.81 -4.07
C ASP A 177 -3.07 -5.21 -3.46
N ILE A 178 -4.19 -5.48 -2.78
CA ILE A 178 -4.52 -6.80 -2.21
C ILE A 178 -4.59 -7.88 -3.30
N LYS A 179 -5.17 -7.57 -4.46
CA LYS A 179 -5.29 -8.52 -5.59
C LYS A 179 -3.92 -8.90 -6.14
N VAL A 180 -3.03 -7.92 -6.32
CA VAL A 180 -1.65 -8.14 -6.79
C VAL A 180 -0.86 -8.92 -5.73
N ALA A 181 -0.95 -8.52 -4.46
CA ALA A 181 -0.32 -9.22 -3.34
C ALA A 181 -0.73 -10.69 -3.28
N LYS A 182 -2.03 -11.00 -3.34
CA LYS A 182 -2.54 -12.38 -3.36
C LYS A 182 -2.03 -13.17 -4.57
N TYR A 183 -1.93 -12.54 -5.74
CA TYR A 183 -1.36 -13.17 -6.92
C TYR A 183 0.12 -13.55 -6.73
N ILE A 184 0.92 -12.69 -6.11
CA ILE A 184 2.32 -12.97 -5.79
C ILE A 184 2.42 -14.09 -4.75
N LEU A 185 1.67 -13.95 -3.64
CA LEU A 185 1.70 -14.89 -2.52
C LEU A 185 1.29 -16.30 -2.96
N LYS A 186 0.35 -16.44 -3.90
CA LYS A 186 -0.04 -17.76 -4.46
C LYS A 186 1.09 -18.47 -5.20
N LYS A 187 2.09 -17.74 -5.70
CA LYS A 187 3.24 -18.33 -6.43
C LYS A 187 4.39 -18.72 -5.53
N ILE A 188 4.49 -18.09 -4.36
CA ILE A 188 5.58 -18.31 -3.40
C ILE A 188 5.15 -19.12 -2.18
N HIS A 189 3.84 -19.26 -1.92
CA HIS A 189 3.26 -20.10 -0.87
C HIS A 189 2.45 -21.27 -1.44
#